data_AF-A0A9D9WNR3-F1
#
_entry.id   AF-A0A9D9WNR3-F1
#
_cell.length_a   1.000
_cell.length_b   1.000
_cell.length_c   1.000
_cell.angle_alpha   90.00
_cell.angle_beta   90.00
_cell.angle_gamma   90.00
#
_symmetry.space_group_name_H-M   'P 1'
#
loop_
_entity.id
_entity.type
_entity.pdbx_description
1 polymer ?
#
loop_
_entity_poly.entity_id
_entity_poly.type
_entity_poly.pdbx_seq_one_letter_code
_entity_poly.pdbx_strand_id
1 'polypeptide(L)'
;DICQLVCPHNKSVHLTEDKSYLPEKTLGLVDIEELFNMSKSEFQEKYGNMTGAWRGKNVLLRNSAIALANMKNEKAYDLLLKNIDNNSKIVREYVNWALLSYKEKHPEVVDIINERTIQMQF
;
A
#
# COMPACT_ATOMS: atom_id res chain seq x y z
N ASP A 1 5.60 -7.49 -13.12
CA ASP A 1 6.18 -8.41 -14.14
C ASP A 1 5.21 -8.94 -15.19
N ILE A 2 4.08 -8.26 -15.48
CA ILE A 2 3.08 -8.79 -16.43
C ILE A 2 3.69 -9.07 -17.82
N CYS A 3 4.53 -8.15 -18.34
CA CYS A 3 5.19 -8.34 -19.64
C CYS A 3 6.19 -9.51 -19.65
N GLN A 4 6.84 -9.82 -18.52
CA GLN A 4 7.75 -10.94 -18.42
C GLN A 4 7.01 -12.27 -18.24
N LEU A 5 5.91 -12.28 -17.49
CA LEU A 5 5.09 -13.47 -17.24
C LEU A 5 4.43 -14.01 -18.52
N VAL A 6 4.02 -13.13 -19.43
CA VAL A 6 3.42 -13.52 -20.72
C VAL A 6 4.46 -13.84 -21.80
N CYS A 7 5.74 -13.55 -21.55
CA CYS A 7 6.80 -13.71 -22.54
C CYS A 7 7.09 -15.19 -22.83
N PRO A 8 7.00 -15.66 -24.09
CA PRO A 8 7.30 -17.05 -24.43
C PRO A 8 8.72 -17.49 -24.06
N HIS A 9 9.70 -16.58 -24.11
CA HIS A 9 11.09 -16.86 -23.74
C HIS A 9 11.27 -17.18 -22.25
N ASN A 10 10.33 -16.78 -21.38
CA ASN A 10 10.39 -17.02 -19.94
C ASN A 10 9.61 -18.27 -19.50
N LYS A 11 8.98 -19.03 -20.42
CA LYS A 11 8.13 -20.18 -20.03
C LYS A 11 8.89 -21.37 -19.44
N SER A 12 10.16 -21.53 -19.80
CA SER A 12 10.97 -22.71 -19.45
C SER A 12 12.33 -22.33 -18.86
N VAL A 13 12.44 -21.11 -18.31
CA VAL A 13 13.67 -20.69 -17.62
C VAL A 13 13.69 -21.32 -16.22
N HIS A 14 14.85 -21.84 -15.83
CA HIS A 14 15.08 -22.33 -14.48
C HIS A 14 15.39 -21.14 -13.58
N LEU A 15 14.70 -21.04 -12.44
CA LEU A 15 15.05 -20.07 -11.41
C LEU A 15 16.37 -20.49 -10.75
N THR A 16 17.15 -19.51 -10.31
CA THR A 16 18.38 -19.77 -9.57
C THR A 16 18.07 -20.42 -8.22
N GLU A 17 18.87 -21.40 -7.82
CA GLU A 17 18.85 -22.00 -6.48
C GLU A 17 19.76 -21.25 -5.49
N ASP A 18 20.49 -20.24 -5.97
CA ASP A 18 21.35 -19.42 -5.13
C ASP A 18 20.52 -18.59 -4.14
N LYS A 19 20.62 -18.99 -2.87
CA LYS A 19 19.89 -18.39 -1.75
C LYS A 19 20.30 -16.94 -1.50
N SER A 20 21.45 -16.47 -2.00
CA SER A 20 21.85 -15.07 -1.86
C SER A 20 20.89 -14.09 -2.57
N TYR A 21 20.10 -14.58 -3.53
CA TYR A 21 19.06 -13.82 -4.20
C TYR A 21 17.69 -13.89 -3.51
N LEU A 22 17.53 -14.74 -2.47
CA LEU A 22 16.26 -14.91 -1.79
C LEU A 22 16.14 -13.94 -0.60
N PRO A 23 15.10 -13.10 -0.57
CA PRO A 23 14.87 -12.19 0.56
C PRO A 23 14.46 -12.96 1.81
N GLU A 24 15.37 -13.05 2.80
CA GLU A 24 15.15 -13.83 4.03
C GLU A 24 14.07 -13.23 4.95
N LYS A 25 14.02 -11.90 5.09
CA LYS A 25 13.13 -11.23 6.06
C LYS A 25 11.70 -11.03 5.58
N THR A 26 11.50 -10.82 4.28
CA THR A 26 10.23 -10.32 3.73
C THR A 26 9.63 -11.24 2.68
N LEU A 27 10.34 -12.30 2.28
CA LEU A 27 9.97 -13.17 1.15
C LEU A 27 9.71 -12.39 -0.15
N GLY A 28 10.22 -11.16 -0.25
CA GLY A 28 10.02 -10.27 -1.39
C GLY A 28 8.67 -9.56 -1.40
N LEU A 29 7.89 -9.71 -0.33
CA LEU A 29 6.54 -9.17 -0.18
C LEU A 29 6.52 -8.03 0.83
N VAL A 30 5.52 -7.16 0.70
CA VAL A 30 5.22 -6.10 1.66
C VAL A 30 3.84 -6.38 2.22
N ASP A 31 3.74 -6.53 3.54
CA ASP A 31 2.46 -6.65 4.22
C ASP A 31 1.82 -5.27 4.33
N ILE A 32 0.61 -5.12 3.77
CA ILE A 32 -0.09 -3.84 3.72
C ILE A 32 -0.51 -3.37 5.11
N GLU A 33 -1.04 -4.27 5.95
CA GLU A 33 -1.55 -3.92 7.26
C GLU A 33 -0.41 -3.50 8.19
N GLU A 34 0.68 -4.25 8.19
CA GLU A 34 1.90 -3.89 8.90
C GLU A 34 2.44 -2.54 8.41
N LEU A 35 2.49 -2.33 7.09
CA LEU A 35 3.01 -1.10 6.50
C LEU A 35 2.24 0.13 7.00
N PHE A 36 0.91 0.06 7.10
CA PHE A 36 0.12 1.17 7.65
C PHE A 36 0.43 1.44 9.12
N ASN A 37 0.64 0.38 9.93
CA ASN A 37 0.83 0.51 11.38
C ASN A 37 2.28 0.71 11.83
N MET A 38 3.28 0.58 10.96
CA MET A 38 4.69 0.71 11.36
C MET A 38 5.23 2.15 11.40
N SER A 39 6.25 2.41 12.18
CA SER A 39 7.03 3.66 12.18
C SER A 39 8.01 3.72 11.00
N LYS A 40 8.67 4.88 10.84
CA LYS A 40 9.75 5.03 9.84
C LYS A 40 10.95 4.13 10.15
N SER A 41 11.32 3.99 11.42
CA SER A 41 12.45 3.16 11.84
C SER A 41 12.18 1.68 11.60
N GLU A 42 11.01 1.19 11.98
CA GLU A 42 10.60 -0.21 11.73
C GLU A 42 10.56 -0.50 10.23
N PHE A 43 10.11 0.46 9.41
CA PHE A 43 10.14 0.32 7.95
C PHE A 43 11.57 0.13 7.43
N GLN A 44 12.52 0.94 7.90
CA GLN A 44 13.92 0.82 7.47
C GLN A 44 14.54 -0.50 7.93
N GLU A 45 14.24 -0.96 9.14
CA GLU A 45 14.77 -2.21 9.68
C GLU A 45 14.29 -3.44 8.90
N LYS A 46 13.00 -3.48 8.54
CA LYS A 46 12.39 -4.64 7.87
C LYS A 46 12.53 -4.58 6.35
N TYR A 47 12.24 -3.43 5.76
CA TYR A 47 12.11 -3.28 4.31
C TYR A 47 13.29 -2.53 3.67
N GLY A 48 14.14 -1.84 4.45
CA GLY A 48 15.18 -0.94 3.92
C GLY A 48 16.21 -1.60 2.99
N ASN A 49 16.44 -2.91 3.14
CA ASN A 49 17.34 -3.67 2.27
C ASN A 49 16.71 -4.07 0.93
N MET A 50 15.38 -3.94 0.76
CA MET A 50 14.73 -4.22 -0.50
C MET A 50 14.95 -3.07 -1.47
N THR A 51 15.28 -3.37 -2.73
CA THR A 51 15.38 -2.36 -3.78
C THR A 51 14.10 -1.53 -3.89
N GLY A 52 12.93 -2.14 -3.66
CA GLY A 52 11.63 -1.45 -3.66
C GLY A 52 11.47 -0.38 -2.58
N ALA A 53 12.28 -0.37 -1.52
CA ALA A 53 12.20 0.59 -0.43
C ALA A 53 12.93 1.92 -0.71
N TRP A 54 13.64 2.05 -1.83
CA TRP A 54 14.50 3.20 -2.13
C TRP A 54 13.78 4.57 -2.18
N ARG A 55 12.50 4.59 -2.56
CA ARG A 55 11.66 5.81 -2.53
C ARG A 55 10.93 6.03 -1.20
N GLY A 56 11.17 5.14 -0.24
CA GLY A 56 10.64 5.22 1.12
C GLY A 56 9.19 4.74 1.27
N LYS A 57 8.78 4.71 2.54
CA LYS A 57 7.51 4.16 3.02
C LYS A 57 6.28 4.77 2.36
N ASN A 58 6.27 6.08 2.14
CA ASN A 58 5.08 6.80 1.66
C ASN A 58 4.64 6.39 0.26
N VAL A 59 5.59 6.04 -0.63
CA VAL A 59 5.27 5.54 -1.98
C VAL A 59 4.56 4.20 -1.88
N LEU A 60 5.04 3.31 -1.00
CA LEU A 60 4.42 2.02 -0.76
C LEU A 60 3.04 2.18 -0.11
N LEU A 61 2.88 3.06 0.89
CA LEU A 61 1.57 3.35 1.51
C LEU A 61 0.54 3.85 0.50
N ARG A 62 0.93 4.79 -0.37
CA ARG A 62 0.04 5.29 -1.43
C ARG A 62 -0.33 4.18 -2.42
N ASN A 63 0.60 3.29 -2.76
CA ASN A 63 0.29 2.12 -3.60
C ASN A 63 -0.63 1.12 -2.88
N SER A 64 -0.43 0.93 -1.57
CA SER A 64 -1.27 0.08 -0.73
C SER A 64 -2.70 0.61 -0.65
N ALA A 65 -2.91 1.92 -0.55
CA ALA A 65 -4.26 2.49 -0.60
C ALA A 65 -4.99 2.13 -1.92
N ILE A 66 -4.27 2.16 -3.04
CA ILE A 66 -4.82 1.73 -4.35
C ILE A 66 -5.12 0.24 -4.35
N ALA A 67 -4.21 -0.59 -3.84
CA ALA A 67 -4.42 -2.03 -3.75
C ALA A 67 -5.66 -2.37 -2.89
N LEU A 68 -5.83 -1.70 -1.75
CA LEU A 68 -6.99 -1.84 -0.87
C LEU A 68 -8.30 -1.41 -1.55
N ALA A 69 -8.28 -0.32 -2.32
CA ALA A 69 -9.44 0.07 -3.14
C ALA A 69 -9.80 -1.00 -4.19
N ASN A 70 -8.80 -1.64 -4.79
CA ASN A 70 -9.02 -2.71 -5.77
C ASN A 70 -9.52 -4.02 -5.15
N MET A 71 -9.18 -4.29 -3.88
CA MET A 71 -9.64 -5.49 -3.15
C MET A 71 -11.13 -5.45 -2.80
N LYS A 72 -11.72 -4.26 -2.63
CA LYS A 72 -13.17 -4.04 -2.41
C LYS A 72 -13.82 -4.90 -1.32
N ASN A 73 -13.13 -5.07 -0.17
CA ASN A 73 -13.65 -5.82 0.97
C ASN A 73 -13.70 -4.96 2.24
N GLU A 74 -14.50 -5.38 3.22
CA GLU A 74 -14.74 -4.62 4.47
C GLU A 74 -13.46 -4.39 5.27
N LYS A 75 -12.56 -5.38 5.35
CA LYS A 75 -11.28 -5.22 6.06
C LYS A 75 -10.41 -4.12 5.45
N ALA A 76 -10.44 -4.00 4.13
CA ALA A 76 -9.72 -2.95 3.42
C ALA A 76 -10.32 -1.57 3.72
N TYR A 77 -11.64 -1.46 3.79
CA TYR A 77 -12.34 -0.24 4.22
C TYR A 77 -11.94 0.17 5.64
N ASP A 78 -12.00 -0.75 6.60
CA ASP A 78 -11.65 -0.48 8.00
C ASP A 78 -10.22 0.03 8.15
N LEU A 79 -9.27 -0.61 7.45
CA LEU A 79 -7.87 -0.23 7.47
C LEU A 79 -7.64 1.16 6.86
N LEU A 80 -8.32 1.48 5.76
CA LEU A 80 -8.27 2.81 5.14
C LEU A 80 -8.85 3.87 6.08
N LEU A 81 -10.00 3.60 6.70
CA LEU A 81 -10.68 4.53 7.61
C LEU A 81 -9.81 4.83 8.84
N LYS A 82 -9.17 3.81 9.43
CA LYS A 82 -8.20 3.97 10.52
C LYS A 82 -7.03 4.89 10.15
N ASN A 83 -6.71 4.99 8.87
CA ASN A 83 -5.56 5.74 8.36
C ASN A 83 -5.94 7.02 7.59
N ILE A 84 -7.19 7.48 7.72
CA ILE A 84 -7.68 8.68 7.01
C ILE A 84 -6.87 9.94 7.35
N ASP A 85 -6.40 10.04 8.60
CA ASP A 85 -5.63 11.18 9.11
C ASP A 85 -4.11 10.95 9.06
N ASN A 86 -3.62 10.11 8.15
CA ASN A 86 -2.18 9.81 8.01
C ASN A 86 -1.33 11.09 7.94
N ASN A 87 -0.16 11.15 8.57
CA ASN A 87 0.66 12.38 8.59
C ASN A 87 1.13 12.86 7.19
N SER A 88 1.21 11.95 6.22
CA SER A 88 1.65 12.26 4.86
C SER A 88 0.50 12.72 3.97
N LYS A 89 0.58 13.96 3.45
CA LYS A 89 -0.46 14.53 2.56
C LYS A 89 -0.79 13.62 1.38
N ILE A 90 0.22 13.12 0.67
CA ILE A 90 0.03 12.22 -0.48
C ILE A 90 -0.63 10.90 -0.07
N VAL A 91 -0.35 10.39 1.13
CA VAL A 91 -1.01 9.17 1.61
C VAL A 91 -2.47 9.47 1.97
N ARG A 92 -2.76 10.58 2.66
CA ARG A 92 -4.15 10.99 2.96
C ARG A 92 -4.99 11.14 1.71
N GLU A 93 -4.46 11.83 0.68
CA GLU A 93 -5.17 12.02 -0.59
C GLU A 93 -5.56 10.68 -1.24
N TYR A 94 -4.65 9.71 -1.25
CA TYR A 94 -4.92 8.39 -1.81
C TYR A 94 -5.79 7.50 -0.91
N VAL A 95 -5.70 7.65 0.41
CA VAL A 95 -6.63 6.99 1.35
C VAL A 95 -8.05 7.52 1.15
N ASN A 96 -8.23 8.84 1.05
CA ASN A 96 -9.53 9.45 0.77
C ASN A 96 -10.07 9.00 -0.58
N TRP A 97 -9.24 9.01 -1.63
CA TRP A 97 -9.62 8.48 -2.94
C TRP A 97 -10.06 7.01 -2.87
N ALA A 98 -9.33 6.19 -2.13
CA ALA A 98 -9.64 4.77 -1.95
C ALA A 98 -10.97 4.59 -1.20
N LEU A 99 -11.18 5.33 -0.12
CA LEU A 99 -12.42 5.34 0.68
C LEU A 99 -13.65 5.74 -0.15
N LEU A 100 -13.53 6.72 -1.04
CA LEU A 100 -14.63 7.12 -1.94
C LEU A 100 -15.07 6.00 -2.88
N SER A 101 -14.23 4.99 -3.15
CA SER A 101 -14.63 3.82 -3.93
C SER A 101 -15.63 2.90 -3.19
N TYR A 102 -15.81 3.10 -1.87
CA TYR A 102 -16.72 2.36 -1.01
C TYR A 102 -18.06 3.08 -0.74
N LYS A 103 -18.27 4.29 -1.29
CA LYS A 103 -19.43 5.17 -0.99
C LYS A 103 -20.81 4.55 -1.20
N GLU A 104 -20.94 3.54 -2.08
CA GLU A 104 -22.23 2.86 -2.31
C GLU A 104 -22.62 2.00 -1.11
N LYS A 105 -21.63 1.40 -0.43
CA LYS A 105 -21.82 0.60 0.79
C LYS A 105 -21.72 1.45 2.05
N HIS A 106 -20.90 2.48 2.01
CA HIS A 106 -20.60 3.40 3.12
C HIS A 106 -20.84 4.85 2.72
N PRO A 107 -22.11 5.29 2.58
CA PRO A 107 -22.43 6.65 2.15
C PRO A 107 -21.83 7.72 3.07
N GLU A 108 -21.71 7.43 4.36
CA GLU A 108 -21.14 8.31 5.40
C GLU A 108 -19.70 8.75 5.09
N VAL A 109 -18.98 7.99 4.26
CA VAL A 109 -17.58 8.26 3.92
C VAL A 109 -17.42 9.61 3.21
N VAL A 110 -18.43 10.05 2.48
CA VAL A 110 -18.41 11.33 1.76
C VAL A 110 -18.37 12.49 2.75
N ASP A 111 -19.21 12.43 3.78
CA ASP A 111 -19.29 13.47 4.82
C ASP A 111 -18.02 13.49 5.67
N ILE A 112 -17.54 12.30 6.08
CA ILE A 112 -16.28 12.11 6.81
C ILE A 112 -15.09 12.78 6.11
N ILE A 113 -15.00 12.66 4.78
CA ILE A 113 -13.92 13.26 3.97
C ILE A 113 -14.11 14.76 3.82
N ASN A 114 -15.34 15.23 3.61
CA ASN A 114 -15.64 16.65 3.45
C ASN A 114 -15.30 17.45 4.71
N GLU A 115 -15.72 16.96 5.87
CA GLU A 115 -15.42 17.57 7.18
C GLU A 115 -13.91 17.75 7.40
N ARG A 116 -13.12 16.70 7.07
CA ARG A 116 -11.65 16.73 7.20
C ARG A 116 -10.98 17.63 6.19
N THR A 117 -11.50 17.70 4.97
CA THR A 117 -10.96 18.58 3.92
C THR A 117 -11.13 20.04 4.30
N ILE A 118 -12.26 20.41 4.90
CA ILE A 118 -12.54 21.77 5.38
C ILE A 118 -11.62 22.13 6.55
N GLN A 119 -11.37 21.21 7.48
CA GLN A 119 -10.46 21.43 8.62
C GLN A 119 -8.98 21.62 8.21
N MET A 120 -8.58 21.18 7.03
CA MET A 120 -7.19 21.30 6.53
C MET A 120 -6.91 22.58 5.72
N GLN A 121 -7.92 23.43 5.50
CA GLN A 121 -7.78 24.70 4.75
C GLN A 121 -7.64 25.94 5.66
N PHE A 122 -7.68 25.76 6.98
CA PHE A 122 -7.49 26.80 8.00
C PHE A 122 -6.29 26.44 8.89
#